data_AF-A0A926KAL2-F1
#
_entry.id   AF-A0A926KAL2-F1
#
_cell.length_a   1.000
_cell.length_b   1.000
_cell.length_c   1.000
_cell.angle_alpha   90.00
_cell.angle_beta   90.00
_cell.angle_gamma   90.00
#
_symmetry.space_group_name_H-M   'P 1'
#
loop_
_entity.id
_entity.type
_entity.pdbx_description
1 polymer ?
#
loop_
_entity_poly.entity_id
_entity_poly.type
_entity_poly.pdbx_seq_one_letter_code
_entity_poly.pdbx_strand_id
1 'polypeptide(L)'
;MTASSSIAPRPPAARPQRIPYLDTLRSLAIIAVVLLHAAAWNWYRTPVDTLDWQVLNVYDSIVRFCVPVFFMVSGALFLQPARNITLASIFRKYIPRILVAYVLWSAFYAGLATFGPGGTGSLRTLVEQFVLGHYHLWFLFVLGGLYLVTPLLRAITADRKNAWYFVVLAFIFASVLPLLTHLPQVGYLIAGVLETTRMHLVLGYTLFFVLGYLLSTMLLTLKRVALISVLGVCGVVATAALTALVSQGAGTPNAFFYDYLTPNVVVAAIAVFIGVRALSERGFQADVPPHPIIALIGKLSFGIYLVHPFFQWLYQQFDFTAAFAPTIISVPLLTLAILVPSACVAWLLQRIPKFGSYIS
;
A
#
# COMPACT_ATOMS: atom_id res chain seq x y z
N MET A 1 17.51 -50.85 38.57
CA MET A 1 17.98 -50.26 37.31
C MET A 1 16.81 -49.53 36.65
N THR A 2 16.68 -48.24 36.91
CA THR A 2 15.64 -47.37 36.35
C THR A 2 16.22 -46.64 35.15
N ALA A 3 15.73 -46.94 33.95
CA ALA A 3 16.15 -46.30 32.72
C ALA A 3 15.60 -44.86 32.63
N SER A 4 16.49 -43.89 32.75
CA SER A 4 16.23 -42.48 32.47
C SER A 4 16.01 -42.29 30.97
N SER A 5 14.82 -41.87 30.57
CA SER A 5 14.54 -41.46 29.19
C SER A 5 15.00 -40.01 29.00
N SER A 6 16.13 -39.85 28.31
CA SER A 6 16.61 -38.54 27.89
C SER A 6 15.71 -38.01 26.77
N ILE A 7 14.87 -37.03 27.11
CA ILE A 7 14.10 -36.26 26.13
C ILE A 7 15.10 -35.44 25.32
N ALA A 8 15.32 -35.83 24.06
CA ALA A 8 16.14 -35.07 23.14
C ALA A 8 15.62 -33.61 23.01
N PRO A 9 16.50 -32.60 23.01
CA PRO A 9 16.09 -31.21 22.87
C PRO A 9 15.42 -31.01 21.51
N ARG A 10 14.23 -30.39 21.52
CA ARG A 10 13.54 -29.97 20.28
C ARG A 10 14.50 -29.11 19.44
N PRO A 11 14.61 -29.36 18.13
CA PRO A 11 15.42 -28.50 17.27
C PRO A 11 14.92 -27.04 17.40
N PRO A 12 15.83 -26.06 17.39
CA PRO A 12 15.45 -24.66 17.44
C PRO A 12 14.48 -24.38 16.29
N ALA A 13 13.35 -23.72 16.60
CA ALA A 13 12.39 -23.30 15.59
C ALA A 13 13.15 -22.54 14.49
N ALA A 14 13.10 -23.05 13.26
CA ALA A 14 13.74 -22.42 12.12
C ALA A 14 13.33 -20.94 12.09
N ARG A 15 14.31 -20.02 12.11
CA ARG A 15 14.03 -18.58 11.99
C ARG A 15 13.20 -18.39 10.72
N PRO A 16 12.10 -17.63 10.75
CA PRO A 16 11.27 -17.44 9.57
C PRO A 16 12.16 -16.92 8.44
N GLN A 17 12.24 -17.72 7.37
CA GLN A 17 13.13 -17.46 6.24
C GLN A 17 12.74 -16.11 5.64
N ARG A 18 13.70 -15.18 5.59
CA ARG A 18 13.49 -13.84 5.06
C ARG A 18 13.35 -13.96 3.55
N ILE A 19 12.23 -13.48 3.01
CA ILE A 19 11.92 -13.56 1.58
C ILE A 19 12.43 -12.26 0.91
N PRO A 20 13.54 -12.29 0.15
CA PRO A 20 14.25 -11.07 -0.27
C PRO A 20 13.41 -10.14 -1.17
N TYR A 21 12.63 -10.70 -2.10
CA TYR A 21 11.82 -9.91 -3.02
C TYR A 21 10.70 -9.13 -2.31
N LEU A 22 10.17 -9.64 -1.20
CA LEU A 22 9.14 -8.95 -0.41
C LEU A 22 9.69 -7.69 0.25
N ASP A 23 10.97 -7.67 0.62
CA ASP A 23 11.60 -6.45 1.13
C ASP A 23 11.81 -5.44 0.01
N THR A 24 12.19 -5.89 -1.18
CA THR A 24 12.26 -5.01 -2.37
C THR A 24 10.90 -4.40 -2.69
N LEU A 25 9.83 -5.19 -2.64
CA LEU A 25 8.46 -4.71 -2.86
C LEU A 25 8.05 -3.66 -1.82
N ARG A 26 8.37 -3.86 -0.53
CA ARG A 26 8.11 -2.85 0.51
C ARG A 26 8.87 -1.56 0.25
N SER A 27 10.12 -1.64 -0.18
CA SER A 27 10.94 -0.47 -0.47
C SER A 27 10.41 0.31 -1.66
N LEU A 28 10.07 -0.38 -2.75
CA LEU A 28 9.48 0.26 -3.91
C LEU A 28 8.12 0.88 -3.56
N ALA A 29 7.28 0.16 -2.82
CA ALA A 29 5.98 0.67 -2.39
C ALA A 29 6.11 1.91 -1.50
N ILE A 30 7.05 1.95 -0.54
CA ILE A 30 7.19 3.13 0.32
C ILE A 30 7.76 4.34 -0.41
N ILE A 31 8.73 4.14 -1.31
CA ILE A 31 9.25 5.21 -2.17
C ILE A 31 8.12 5.76 -3.04
N ALA A 32 7.30 4.87 -3.60
CA ALA A 32 6.17 5.20 -4.43
C ALA A 32 5.07 5.98 -3.66
N VAL A 33 4.80 5.64 -2.39
CA VAL A 33 3.90 6.44 -1.52
C VAL A 33 4.43 7.86 -1.30
N VAL A 34 5.73 8.00 -1.00
CA VAL A 34 6.32 9.33 -0.78
C VAL A 34 6.29 10.16 -2.07
N LEU A 35 6.59 9.56 -3.21
CA LEU A 35 6.52 10.22 -4.51
C LEU A 35 5.08 10.66 -4.84
N LEU A 36 4.10 9.77 -4.63
CA LEU A 36 2.68 10.07 -4.81
C LEU A 36 2.30 11.34 -4.03
N HIS A 37 2.65 11.41 -2.74
CA HIS A 37 2.31 12.55 -1.91
C HIS A 37 3.12 13.82 -2.23
N ALA A 38 4.37 13.67 -2.69
CA ALA A 38 5.16 14.79 -3.20
C ALA A 38 4.52 15.45 -4.43
N ALA A 39 3.89 14.67 -5.32
CA ALA A 39 3.18 15.17 -6.49
C ALA A 39 1.75 15.67 -6.17
N ALA A 40 1.04 14.97 -5.27
CA ALA A 40 -0.41 15.16 -5.06
C ALA A 40 -0.80 16.60 -4.71
N TRP A 41 0.00 17.30 -3.90
CA TRP A 41 -0.32 18.68 -3.49
C TRP A 41 -0.46 19.64 -4.67
N ASN A 42 0.51 19.63 -5.58
CA ASN A 42 0.49 20.47 -6.77
C ASN A 42 -0.50 19.92 -7.80
N TRP A 43 -0.77 18.60 -7.82
CA TRP A 43 -1.73 18.00 -8.75
C TRP A 43 -3.15 18.55 -8.57
N TYR A 44 -3.57 18.80 -7.32
CA TYR A 44 -4.87 19.41 -7.02
C TYR A 44 -4.94 20.93 -7.26
N ARG A 45 -3.80 21.59 -7.51
CA ARG A 45 -3.68 23.06 -7.52
C ARG A 45 -3.15 23.65 -8.83
N THR A 46 -2.66 22.80 -9.71
CA THR A 46 -2.15 23.20 -11.03
C THR A 46 -3.27 23.06 -12.05
N PRO A 47 -3.46 24.03 -12.97
CA PRO A 47 -4.49 23.91 -14.01
C PRO A 47 -4.26 22.68 -14.91
N VAL A 48 -5.34 21.94 -15.20
CA VAL A 48 -5.32 20.60 -15.85
C VAL A 48 -4.86 20.60 -17.30
N ASP A 49 -4.88 21.78 -17.94
CA ASP A 49 -4.46 22.06 -19.31
C ASP A 49 -2.95 22.31 -19.44
N THR A 50 -2.24 22.45 -18.33
CA THR A 50 -0.80 22.76 -18.33
C THR A 50 0.08 21.51 -18.46
N LEU A 51 1.29 21.69 -19.01
CA LEU A 51 2.31 20.63 -19.06
C LEU A 51 2.73 20.17 -17.67
N ASP A 52 2.84 21.10 -16.72
CA ASP A 52 3.20 20.79 -15.33
C ASP A 52 2.18 19.83 -14.69
N TRP A 53 0.88 20.06 -14.92
CA TRP A 53 -0.14 19.13 -14.45
C TRP A 53 -0.04 17.76 -15.12
N GLN A 54 0.27 17.69 -16.42
CA GLN A 54 0.49 16.40 -17.10
C GLN A 54 1.69 15.64 -16.51
N VAL A 55 2.78 16.34 -16.17
CA VAL A 55 3.94 15.73 -15.50
C VAL A 55 3.56 15.20 -14.11
N LEU A 56 2.80 15.97 -13.32
CA LEU A 56 2.27 15.51 -12.03
C LEU A 56 1.38 14.28 -12.20
N ASN A 57 0.51 14.29 -13.20
CA ASN A 57 -0.39 13.19 -13.54
C ASN A 57 0.38 11.92 -13.91
N VAL A 58 1.45 12.03 -14.70
CA VAL A 58 2.32 10.91 -15.04
C VAL A 58 3.02 10.37 -13.79
N TYR A 59 3.63 11.23 -12.98
CA TYR A 59 4.30 10.79 -11.74
C TYR A 59 3.38 10.03 -10.81
N ASP A 60 2.18 10.55 -10.63
CA ASP A 60 1.20 9.93 -9.75
C ASP A 60 0.71 8.59 -10.34
N SER A 61 0.37 8.57 -11.64
CA SER A 61 -0.07 7.36 -12.36
C SER A 61 0.93 6.19 -12.27
N ILE A 62 2.24 6.46 -12.41
CA ILE A 62 3.26 5.40 -12.38
C ILE A 62 3.41 4.77 -10.99
N VAL A 63 2.99 5.45 -9.90
CA VAL A 63 3.16 4.97 -8.52
C VAL A 63 1.88 4.47 -7.86
N ARG A 64 0.73 4.50 -8.55
CA ARG A 64 -0.56 4.03 -7.98
C ARG A 64 -0.57 2.58 -7.50
N PHE A 65 0.39 1.75 -7.95
CA PHE A 65 0.56 0.39 -7.44
C PHE A 65 0.95 0.31 -5.95
N CYS A 66 1.43 1.40 -5.35
CA CYS A 66 2.12 1.40 -4.05
C CYS A 66 1.29 0.78 -2.92
N VAL A 67 0.03 1.18 -2.77
CA VAL A 67 -0.88 0.66 -1.73
C VAL A 67 -1.32 -0.79 -2.01
N PRO A 68 -1.79 -1.16 -3.22
CA PRO A 68 -2.04 -2.55 -3.59
C PRO A 68 -0.86 -3.48 -3.27
N VAL A 69 0.38 -3.08 -3.61
CA VAL A 69 1.57 -3.89 -3.36
C VAL A 69 1.82 -4.09 -1.86
N PHE A 70 1.57 -3.10 -1.00
CA PHE A 70 1.64 -3.31 0.46
C PHE A 70 0.66 -4.38 0.95
N PHE A 71 -0.57 -4.39 0.42
CA PHE A 71 -1.55 -5.41 0.76
C PHE A 71 -1.17 -6.78 0.20
N MET A 72 -0.64 -6.85 -1.02
CA MET A 72 -0.12 -8.10 -1.59
C MET A 72 1.04 -8.68 -0.77
N VAL A 73 2.00 -7.85 -0.34
CA VAL A 73 3.10 -8.28 0.53
C VAL A 73 2.56 -8.80 1.87
N SER A 74 1.58 -8.12 2.44
CA SER A 74 0.96 -8.54 3.70
C SER A 74 0.24 -9.88 3.54
N GLY A 75 -0.52 -10.05 2.47
CA GLY A 75 -1.22 -11.29 2.15
C GLY A 75 -0.28 -12.47 1.87
N ALA A 76 0.79 -12.24 1.09
CA ALA A 76 1.82 -13.24 0.83
C ALA A 76 2.45 -13.80 2.11
N LEU A 77 2.52 -13.01 3.18
CA LEU A 77 3.08 -13.41 4.46
C LEU A 77 2.04 -14.00 5.42
N PHE A 78 0.87 -13.39 5.53
CA PHE A 78 -0.14 -13.77 6.52
C PHE A 78 -0.93 -15.02 6.09
N LEU A 79 -1.13 -15.23 4.79
CA LEU A 79 -1.85 -16.39 4.26
C LEU A 79 -0.95 -17.60 4.03
N GLN A 80 0.37 -17.45 4.12
CA GLN A 80 1.32 -18.56 3.93
C GLN A 80 1.12 -19.66 5.00
N PRO A 81 0.82 -20.92 4.62
CA PRO A 81 0.55 -21.99 5.59
C PRO A 81 1.71 -22.28 6.54
N ALA A 82 2.95 -22.13 6.07
CA ALA A 82 4.16 -22.34 6.86
C ALA A 82 4.31 -21.35 8.02
N ARG A 83 3.64 -20.19 7.99
CA ARG A 83 3.60 -19.27 9.13
C ARG A 83 2.50 -19.65 10.09
N ASN A 84 2.84 -19.85 11.36
CA ASN A 84 1.86 -20.08 12.41
C ASN A 84 1.21 -18.76 12.89
N ILE A 85 0.32 -18.18 12.08
CA ILE A 85 -0.52 -17.04 12.48
C ILE A 85 -1.77 -17.59 13.18
N THR A 86 -1.76 -17.54 14.52
CA THR A 86 -2.89 -17.96 15.37
C THR A 86 -3.83 -16.79 15.65
N LEU A 87 -5.09 -17.07 16.02
CA LEU A 87 -6.03 -16.04 16.51
C LEU A 87 -5.42 -15.22 17.65
N ALA A 88 -4.75 -15.88 18.60
CA ALA A 88 -4.07 -15.20 19.70
C ALA A 88 -3.02 -14.21 19.20
N SER A 89 -2.24 -14.55 18.17
CA SER A 89 -1.25 -13.63 17.60
C SER A 89 -1.90 -12.42 16.91
N ILE A 90 -3.07 -12.59 16.28
CA ILE A 90 -3.83 -11.48 15.68
C ILE A 90 -4.22 -10.47 16.76
N PHE A 91 -4.92 -10.91 17.81
CA PHE A 91 -5.46 -10.02 18.83
C PHE A 91 -4.44 -9.54 19.86
N ARG A 92 -3.33 -10.27 20.10
CA ARG A 92 -2.32 -9.89 21.10
C ARG A 92 -1.07 -9.23 20.54
N LYS A 93 -0.80 -9.35 19.23
CA LYS A 93 0.43 -8.83 18.62
C LYS A 93 0.15 -7.90 17.44
N TYR A 94 -0.63 -8.33 16.45
CA TYR A 94 -0.78 -7.57 15.22
C TYR A 94 -1.76 -6.39 15.38
N ILE A 95 -2.97 -6.64 15.90
CA ILE A 95 -3.98 -5.59 16.11
C ILE A 95 -3.52 -4.54 17.14
N PRO A 96 -2.98 -4.90 18.32
CA PRO A 96 -2.49 -3.90 19.27
C PRO A 96 -1.38 -3.03 18.69
N ARG A 97 -0.51 -3.60 17.85
CA ARG A 97 0.53 -2.80 17.16
C ARG A 97 -0.08 -1.72 16.27
N ILE A 98 -1.09 -2.08 15.47
CA ILE A 98 -1.77 -1.13 14.59
C ILE A 98 -2.52 -0.07 15.40
N LEU A 99 -3.23 -0.47 16.48
CA LEU A 99 -3.96 0.47 17.35
C LEU A 99 -3.02 1.44 18.07
N VAL A 100 -1.91 0.96 18.62
CA VAL A 100 -0.91 1.81 19.28
C VAL A 100 -0.31 2.79 18.28
N ALA A 101 0.09 2.33 17.09
CA ALA A 101 0.57 3.22 16.04
C ALA A 101 -0.48 4.27 15.65
N TYR A 102 -1.73 3.86 15.45
CA TYR A 102 -2.83 4.78 15.12
C TYR A 102 -3.03 5.83 16.20
N VAL A 103 -3.19 5.44 17.46
CA VAL A 103 -3.43 6.38 18.57
C VAL A 103 -2.28 7.38 18.71
N LEU A 104 -1.03 6.91 18.69
CA LEU A 104 0.13 7.79 18.87
C LEU A 104 0.28 8.79 17.71
N TRP A 105 0.19 8.32 16.47
CA TRP A 105 0.34 9.17 15.30
C TRP A 105 -0.87 10.07 15.07
N SER A 106 -2.08 9.59 15.37
CA SER A 106 -3.28 10.42 15.33
C SER A 106 -3.20 11.55 16.35
N ALA A 107 -2.74 11.28 17.58
CA ALA A 107 -2.52 12.33 18.58
C ALA A 107 -1.47 13.36 18.12
N PHE A 108 -0.37 12.89 17.53
CA PHE A 108 0.66 13.76 16.98
C PHE A 108 0.12 14.69 15.88
N TYR A 109 -0.56 14.15 14.87
CA TYR A 109 -1.10 14.93 13.77
C TYR A 109 -2.28 15.82 14.17
N ALA A 110 -3.12 15.38 15.11
CA ALA A 110 -4.19 16.20 15.66
C ALA A 110 -3.63 17.40 16.43
N GLY A 111 -2.56 17.21 17.20
CA GLY A 111 -1.83 18.29 17.86
C GLY A 111 -1.24 19.27 16.86
N LEU A 112 -0.62 18.76 15.79
CA LEU A 112 -0.05 19.58 14.71
C LEU A 112 -1.10 20.42 13.99
N ALA A 113 -2.24 19.82 13.64
CA ALA A 113 -3.35 20.51 12.98
C ALA A 113 -4.04 21.54 13.88
N THR A 114 -4.07 21.30 15.20
CA THR A 114 -4.78 22.17 16.14
C THR A 114 -3.91 23.33 16.63
N PHE A 115 -2.64 23.06 16.94
CA PHE A 115 -1.73 24.01 17.59
C PHE A 115 -0.59 24.50 16.68
N GLY A 116 -0.44 23.91 15.49
CA GLY A 116 0.51 24.39 14.49
C GLY A 116 0.02 25.66 13.75
N PRO A 117 0.85 26.21 12.85
CA PRO A 117 0.46 27.33 11.99
C PRO A 117 -0.91 27.15 11.33
N GLY A 118 -1.79 28.16 11.49
CA GLY A 118 -3.16 28.14 10.95
C GLY A 118 -4.17 27.29 11.72
N GLY A 119 -3.77 26.66 12.84
CA GLY A 119 -4.65 25.88 13.70
C GLY A 119 -5.60 26.74 14.53
N THR A 120 -6.72 26.14 14.96
CA THR A 120 -7.77 26.85 15.73
C THR A 120 -7.49 26.92 17.24
N GLY A 121 -6.54 26.14 17.74
CA GLY A 121 -6.30 25.95 19.18
C GLY A 121 -7.44 25.27 19.94
N SER A 122 -8.52 24.87 19.25
CA SER A 122 -9.74 24.37 19.89
C SER A 122 -9.63 22.90 20.29
N LEU A 123 -10.05 22.57 21.52
CA LEU A 123 -10.17 21.19 21.97
C LEU A 123 -11.11 20.36 21.09
N ARG A 124 -12.16 21.00 20.53
CA ARG A 124 -13.06 20.33 19.59
C ARG A 124 -12.32 19.87 18.34
N THR A 125 -11.51 20.75 17.75
CA THR A 125 -10.69 20.42 16.57
C THR A 125 -9.67 19.33 16.92
N LEU A 126 -9.05 19.38 18.09
CA LEU A 126 -8.12 18.33 18.54
C LEU A 126 -8.80 16.95 18.58
N VAL A 127 -9.98 16.87 19.19
CA VAL A 127 -10.74 15.61 19.30
C VAL A 127 -11.20 15.11 17.92
N GLU A 128 -11.73 16.00 17.08
CA GLU A 128 -12.18 15.66 15.72
C GLU A 128 -11.01 15.12 14.88
N GLN A 129 -9.87 15.81 14.87
CA GLN A 129 -8.67 15.38 14.13
C GLN A 129 -8.08 14.08 14.69
N PHE A 130 -8.14 13.87 16.01
CA PHE A 130 -7.67 12.64 16.64
C PHE A 130 -8.56 11.42 16.30
N VAL A 131 -9.88 11.59 16.31
CA VAL A 131 -10.82 10.49 16.05
C VAL A 131 -10.80 10.10 14.58
N LEU A 132 -10.87 11.08 13.68
CA LEU A 132 -10.87 10.84 12.23
C LEU A 132 -9.50 10.40 11.72
N GLY A 133 -8.43 10.88 12.36
CA GLY A 133 -7.06 10.64 11.95
C GLY A 133 -6.66 11.45 10.72
N HIS A 134 -5.35 11.64 10.54
CA HIS A 134 -4.82 12.32 9.36
C HIS A 134 -5.06 11.49 8.09
N TYR A 135 -5.12 12.15 6.93
CA TYR A 135 -5.56 11.57 5.65
C TYR A 135 -4.87 10.28 5.23
N HIS A 136 -3.66 9.97 5.72
CA HIS A 136 -2.90 8.77 5.34
C HIS A 136 -3.20 7.60 6.28
N LEU A 137 -3.58 7.84 7.53
CA LEU A 137 -3.75 6.81 8.57
C LEU A 137 -4.87 5.80 8.28
N TRP A 138 -5.75 6.07 7.31
CA TRP A 138 -6.78 5.12 6.85
C TRP A 138 -6.20 3.75 6.48
N PHE A 139 -4.98 3.70 5.95
CA PHE A 139 -4.32 2.45 5.58
C PHE A 139 -4.14 1.53 6.80
N LEU A 140 -3.95 2.07 8.01
CA LEU A 140 -3.88 1.29 9.24
C LEU A 140 -5.21 0.60 9.57
N PHE A 141 -6.35 1.27 9.36
CA PHE A 141 -7.66 0.66 9.55
C PHE A 141 -7.89 -0.51 8.58
N VAL A 142 -7.55 -0.31 7.31
CA VAL A 142 -7.68 -1.37 6.31
C VAL A 142 -6.76 -2.55 6.65
N LEU A 143 -5.51 -2.28 7.02
CA LEU A 143 -4.56 -3.32 7.40
C LEU A 143 -5.02 -4.09 8.65
N GLY A 144 -5.56 -3.38 9.65
CA GLY A 144 -6.18 -3.98 10.83
C GLY A 144 -7.37 -4.87 10.46
N GLY A 145 -8.25 -4.40 9.58
CA GLY A 145 -9.37 -5.18 9.05
C GLY A 145 -8.92 -6.46 8.33
N LEU A 146 -7.89 -6.36 7.48
CA LEU A 146 -7.30 -7.51 6.78
C LEU A 146 -6.70 -8.53 7.77
N TYR A 147 -6.09 -8.08 8.86
CA TYR A 147 -5.61 -8.97 9.91
C TYR A 147 -6.73 -9.67 10.66
N LEU A 148 -7.85 -8.98 10.94
CA LEU A 148 -9.02 -9.58 11.58
C LEU A 148 -9.64 -10.68 10.72
N VAL A 149 -9.77 -10.47 9.40
CA VAL A 149 -10.35 -11.45 8.48
C VAL A 149 -9.37 -12.54 8.04
N THR A 150 -8.08 -12.42 8.39
CA THR A 150 -7.04 -13.38 7.99
C THR A 150 -7.40 -14.85 8.28
N PRO A 151 -8.02 -15.24 9.41
CA PRO A 151 -8.42 -16.63 9.64
C PRO A 151 -9.44 -17.16 8.63
N LEU A 152 -10.39 -16.30 8.22
CA LEU A 152 -11.39 -16.62 7.20
C LEU A 152 -10.73 -16.74 5.82
N LEU A 153 -9.87 -15.77 5.49
CA LEU A 153 -9.12 -15.80 4.23
C LEU A 153 -8.21 -17.03 4.15
N ARG A 154 -7.60 -17.47 5.27
CA ARG A 154 -6.81 -18.70 5.34
C ARG A 154 -7.64 -19.95 5.02
N ALA A 155 -8.88 -20.01 5.49
CA ALA A 155 -9.79 -21.10 5.15
C ALA A 155 -10.13 -21.12 3.64
N ILE A 156 -10.37 -19.94 3.05
CA ILE A 156 -10.58 -19.79 1.60
C ILE A 156 -9.32 -20.23 0.82
N THR A 157 -8.13 -19.82 1.27
CA THR A 157 -6.86 -20.12 0.59
C THR A 157 -6.30 -21.51 0.84
N ALA A 158 -6.97 -22.32 1.67
CA ALA A 158 -6.60 -23.71 1.89
C ALA A 158 -6.79 -24.53 0.61
N ASP A 159 -7.81 -24.20 -0.19
CA ASP A 159 -7.97 -24.70 -1.56
C ASP A 159 -7.61 -23.62 -2.57
N ARG A 160 -6.68 -23.94 -3.48
CA ARG A 160 -6.21 -23.02 -4.51
C ARG A 160 -7.32 -22.64 -5.50
N LYS A 161 -8.27 -23.54 -5.78
CA LYS A 161 -9.39 -23.23 -6.69
C LYS A 161 -10.34 -22.20 -6.04
N ASN A 162 -10.73 -22.41 -4.79
CA ASN A 162 -11.52 -21.46 -4.02
C ASN A 162 -10.85 -20.09 -3.88
N ALA A 163 -9.53 -20.06 -3.70
CA ALA A 163 -8.77 -18.81 -3.65
C ALA A 163 -8.85 -18.01 -4.96
N TRP A 164 -8.69 -18.66 -6.11
CA TRP A 164 -8.84 -18.00 -7.41
C TRP A 164 -10.29 -17.60 -7.68
N TYR A 165 -11.26 -18.43 -7.30
CA TYR A 165 -12.67 -18.09 -7.38
C TYR A 165 -12.98 -16.82 -6.57
N PHE A 166 -12.46 -16.72 -5.35
CA PHE A 166 -12.56 -15.52 -4.51
C PHE A 166 -11.95 -14.30 -5.21
N VAL A 167 -10.76 -14.41 -5.80
CA VAL A 167 -10.12 -13.31 -6.53
C VAL A 167 -10.96 -12.88 -7.74
N VAL A 168 -11.53 -13.81 -8.49
CA VAL A 168 -12.40 -13.48 -9.64
C VAL A 168 -13.65 -12.73 -9.17
N LEU A 169 -14.32 -13.20 -8.11
CA LEU A 169 -15.46 -12.51 -7.53
C LEU A 169 -15.06 -11.11 -7.03
N ALA A 170 -13.97 -11.01 -6.27
CA ALA A 170 -13.50 -9.73 -5.74
C ALA A 170 -13.11 -8.76 -6.87
N PHE A 171 -12.50 -9.24 -7.95
CA PHE A 171 -12.19 -8.42 -9.11
C PHE A 171 -13.47 -7.93 -9.80
N ILE A 172 -14.48 -8.78 -9.98
CA ILE A 172 -15.75 -8.36 -10.59
C ILE A 172 -16.45 -7.32 -9.71
N PHE A 173 -16.65 -7.60 -8.42
CA PHE A 173 -17.48 -6.77 -7.53
C PHE A 173 -16.76 -5.54 -6.95
N ALA A 174 -15.44 -5.61 -6.75
CA ALA A 174 -14.68 -4.50 -6.17
C ALA A 174 -13.96 -3.64 -7.24
N SER A 175 -13.76 -4.15 -8.46
CA SER A 175 -13.00 -3.46 -9.52
C SER A 175 -13.85 -3.16 -10.74
N VAL A 176 -14.39 -4.19 -11.40
CA VAL A 176 -15.05 -4.03 -12.71
C VAL A 176 -16.43 -3.40 -12.59
N LEU A 177 -17.32 -3.93 -11.75
CA LEU A 177 -18.68 -3.40 -11.64
C LEU A 177 -18.72 -1.95 -11.14
N PRO A 178 -17.92 -1.52 -10.12
CA PRO A 178 -17.83 -0.13 -9.73
C PRO A 178 -17.33 0.79 -10.85
N LEU A 179 -16.44 0.33 -11.72
CA LEU A 179 -16.05 1.12 -12.90
C LEU A 179 -17.23 1.33 -13.85
N LEU A 180 -18.03 0.28 -14.07
CA LEU A 180 -19.16 0.32 -15.01
C LEU A 180 -20.35 1.17 -14.52
N THR A 181 -20.44 1.48 -13.22
CA THR A 181 -21.50 2.38 -12.70
C THR A 181 -21.37 3.81 -13.22
N HIS A 182 -20.20 4.18 -13.75
CA HIS A 182 -19.94 5.50 -14.33
C HIS A 182 -20.29 5.59 -15.82
N LEU A 183 -20.82 4.52 -16.44
CA LEU A 183 -21.28 4.56 -17.83
C LEU A 183 -22.55 5.43 -17.96
N PRO A 184 -22.57 6.46 -18.85
CA PRO A 184 -23.64 7.46 -18.88
C PRO A 184 -25.07 6.93 -19.07
N GLN A 185 -25.24 5.77 -19.71
CA GLN A 185 -26.57 5.25 -20.09
C GLN A 185 -27.00 4.03 -19.27
N VAL A 186 -26.06 3.24 -18.77
CA VAL A 186 -26.34 1.94 -18.13
C VAL A 186 -25.80 1.83 -16.71
N GLY A 187 -25.00 2.80 -16.27
CA GLY A 187 -24.33 2.77 -14.98
C GLY A 187 -25.28 2.69 -13.79
N TYR A 188 -26.44 3.36 -13.87
CA TYR A 188 -27.46 3.33 -12.82
C TYR A 188 -28.07 1.94 -12.60
N LEU A 189 -28.21 1.13 -13.66
CA LEU A 189 -28.70 -0.25 -13.56
C LEU A 189 -27.71 -1.11 -12.78
N ILE A 190 -26.41 -0.94 -13.07
CA ILE A 190 -25.34 -1.67 -12.39
C ILE A 190 -25.26 -1.23 -10.92
N ALA A 191 -25.38 0.07 -10.66
CA ALA A 191 -25.43 0.60 -9.30
C ALA A 191 -26.62 0.00 -8.51
N GLY A 192 -27.82 -0.05 -9.11
CA GLY A 192 -28.98 -0.67 -8.47
C GLY A 192 -28.81 -2.17 -8.19
N VAL A 193 -28.17 -2.90 -9.10
CA VAL A 193 -27.81 -4.32 -8.88
C VAL A 193 -26.83 -4.48 -7.73
N LEU A 194 -25.78 -3.67 -7.67
CA LEU A 194 -24.80 -3.70 -6.57
C LEU A 194 -25.45 -3.38 -5.22
N GLU A 195 -26.31 -2.35 -5.19
CA GLU A 195 -27.05 -1.93 -3.99
C GLU A 195 -28.03 -3.02 -3.50
N THR A 196 -28.69 -3.73 -4.42
CA THR A 196 -29.62 -4.82 -4.08
C THR A 196 -28.87 -6.08 -3.64
N THR A 197 -27.76 -6.41 -4.29
CA THR A 197 -27.00 -7.63 -4.00
C THR A 197 -26.30 -7.55 -2.63
N ARG A 198 -25.91 -6.35 -2.19
CA ARG A 198 -25.21 -6.09 -0.91
C ARG A 198 -24.02 -7.03 -0.67
N MET A 199 -23.31 -7.38 -1.74
CA MET A 199 -22.22 -8.34 -1.68
C MET A 199 -20.97 -7.69 -1.10
N HIS A 200 -20.82 -7.67 0.22
CA HIS A 200 -19.69 -7.04 0.91
C HIS A 200 -18.53 -7.97 1.24
N LEU A 201 -18.75 -9.29 1.20
CA LEU A 201 -17.76 -10.31 1.61
C LEU A 201 -16.48 -10.31 0.75
N VAL A 202 -16.62 -9.99 -0.54
CA VAL A 202 -15.53 -10.00 -1.55
C VAL A 202 -15.04 -8.59 -1.89
N LEU A 203 -15.43 -7.56 -1.12
CA LEU A 203 -15.09 -6.18 -1.44
C LEU A 203 -13.75 -5.72 -0.85
N GLY A 204 -13.31 -4.59 -1.37
CA GLY A 204 -12.19 -3.82 -0.84
C GLY A 204 -10.84 -4.47 -1.10
N TYR A 205 -9.90 -4.18 -0.21
CA TYR A 205 -8.49 -4.57 -0.36
C TYR A 205 -8.20 -6.05 -0.08
N THR A 206 -9.23 -6.86 0.22
CA THR A 206 -9.12 -8.32 0.36
C THR A 206 -8.67 -8.98 -0.95
N LEU A 207 -9.06 -8.39 -2.10
CA LEU A 207 -8.58 -8.76 -3.44
C LEU A 207 -7.05 -8.83 -3.47
N PHE A 208 -6.37 -7.73 -3.12
CA PHE A 208 -4.91 -7.66 -3.15
C PHE A 208 -4.25 -8.58 -2.12
N PHE A 209 -4.87 -8.75 -0.95
CA PHE A 209 -4.34 -9.62 0.09
C PHE A 209 -4.31 -11.09 -0.37
N VAL A 210 -5.42 -11.61 -0.90
CA VAL A 210 -5.45 -13.00 -1.43
C VAL A 210 -4.60 -13.13 -2.70
N LEU A 211 -4.65 -12.12 -3.58
CA LEU A 211 -3.88 -12.11 -4.81
C LEU A 211 -2.36 -12.16 -4.54
N GLY A 212 -1.86 -11.41 -3.55
CA GLY A 212 -0.45 -11.47 -3.16
C GLY A 212 0.02 -12.87 -2.73
N TYR A 213 -0.83 -13.63 -2.04
CA TYR A 213 -0.55 -15.03 -1.70
C TYR A 213 -0.57 -15.97 -2.92
N LEU A 214 -1.54 -15.81 -3.81
CA LEU A 214 -1.62 -16.62 -5.02
C LEU A 214 -0.43 -16.37 -5.95
N LEU A 215 -0.05 -15.10 -6.10
CA LEU A 215 1.10 -14.67 -6.90
C LEU A 215 2.43 -15.07 -6.27
N SER A 216 2.55 -15.12 -4.94
CA SER A 216 3.79 -15.56 -4.28
C SER A 216 4.04 -17.07 -4.41
N THR A 217 2.99 -17.86 -4.64
CA THR A 217 3.05 -19.32 -4.76
C THR A 217 2.92 -19.82 -6.21
N MET A 218 2.75 -18.91 -7.17
CA MET A 218 2.60 -19.25 -8.59
C MET A 218 3.95 -19.60 -9.23
N LEU A 219 3.96 -20.58 -10.14
CA LEU A 219 5.10 -20.81 -11.02
C LEU A 219 5.15 -19.74 -12.11
N LEU A 220 6.25 -19.01 -12.14
CA LEU A 220 6.49 -17.96 -13.11
C LEU A 220 7.18 -18.54 -14.35
N THR A 221 6.82 -18.00 -15.52
CA THR A 221 7.48 -18.29 -16.79
C THR A 221 7.76 -16.98 -17.49
N LEU A 222 8.81 -16.91 -18.32
CA LEU A 222 9.19 -15.68 -19.00
C LEU A 222 8.04 -15.09 -19.84
N LYS A 223 7.27 -15.94 -20.53
CA LYS A 223 6.09 -15.52 -21.31
C LYS A 223 5.02 -14.87 -20.45
N ARG A 224 4.71 -15.45 -19.29
CA ARG A 224 3.72 -14.88 -18.35
C ARG A 224 4.21 -13.56 -17.76
N VAL A 225 5.47 -13.49 -17.35
CA VAL A 225 6.07 -12.26 -16.82
C VAL A 225 6.02 -11.16 -17.88
N ALA A 226 6.47 -11.44 -19.10
CA ALA A 226 6.45 -10.47 -20.20
C ALA A 226 5.04 -9.97 -20.52
N LEU A 227 4.06 -10.88 -20.67
CA LEU A 227 2.67 -10.51 -20.92
C LEU A 227 2.12 -9.61 -19.82
N ILE A 228 2.31 -10.00 -18.56
CA ILE A 228 1.81 -9.24 -17.41
C ILE A 228 2.52 -7.89 -17.31
N SER A 229 3.82 -7.81 -17.60
CA SER A 229 4.55 -6.55 -17.66
C SER A 229 4.00 -5.61 -18.73
N VAL A 230 3.71 -6.11 -19.94
CA VAL A 230 3.06 -5.31 -20.99
C VAL A 230 1.69 -4.80 -20.53
N LEU A 231 0.86 -5.69 -19.98
CA LEU A 231 -0.45 -5.31 -19.44
C LEU A 231 -0.32 -4.27 -18.30
N GLY A 232 0.69 -4.39 -17.46
CA GLY A 232 1.00 -3.41 -16.41
C GLY A 232 1.35 -2.04 -16.95
N VAL A 233 2.20 -1.98 -17.98
CA VAL A 233 2.52 -0.73 -18.68
C VAL A 233 1.27 -0.15 -19.33
N CYS A 234 0.45 -0.95 -19.99
CA CYS A 234 -0.83 -0.51 -20.53
C CYS A 234 -1.75 0.04 -19.43
N GLY A 235 -1.78 -0.60 -18.25
CA GLY A 235 -2.53 -0.13 -17.08
C GLY A 235 -2.06 1.25 -16.62
N VAL A 236 -0.75 1.46 -16.49
CA VAL A 236 -0.18 2.77 -16.11
C VAL A 236 -0.48 3.85 -17.15
N VAL A 237 -0.31 3.52 -18.44
CA VAL A 237 -0.64 4.45 -19.54
C VAL A 237 -2.13 4.79 -19.54
N ALA A 238 -3.00 3.80 -19.33
CA ALA A 238 -4.44 4.02 -19.20
C ALA A 238 -4.76 4.90 -17.99
N THR A 239 -4.12 4.68 -16.84
CA THR A 239 -4.27 5.57 -15.66
C THR A 239 -3.96 7.01 -16.02
N ALA A 240 -2.81 7.28 -16.65
CA ALA A 240 -2.40 8.64 -17.01
C ALA A 240 -3.32 9.26 -18.06
N ALA A 241 -3.59 8.54 -19.15
CA ALA A 241 -4.39 9.04 -20.27
C ALA A 241 -5.85 9.26 -19.87
N LEU A 242 -6.49 8.30 -19.21
CA LEU A 242 -7.88 8.42 -18.80
C LEU A 242 -8.07 9.51 -17.75
N THR A 243 -7.16 9.62 -16.77
CA THR A 243 -7.17 10.70 -15.77
C THR A 243 -7.03 12.07 -16.43
N ALA A 244 -6.12 12.21 -17.41
CA ALA A 244 -5.97 13.45 -18.16
C ALA A 244 -7.26 13.80 -18.92
N LEU A 245 -7.84 12.84 -19.63
CA LEU A 245 -9.08 13.04 -20.40
C LEU A 245 -10.25 13.47 -19.51
N VAL A 246 -10.48 12.78 -18.39
CA VAL A 246 -11.61 13.15 -17.50
C VAL A 246 -11.36 14.45 -16.74
N SER A 247 -10.11 14.76 -16.40
CA SER A 247 -9.79 16.01 -15.69
C SER A 247 -9.91 17.22 -16.61
N GLN A 248 -9.40 17.11 -17.84
CA GLN A 248 -9.53 18.17 -18.85
C GLN A 248 -10.98 18.39 -19.25
N GLY A 249 -11.74 17.30 -19.48
CA GLY A 249 -13.17 17.41 -19.79
C GLY A 249 -13.99 18.05 -18.67
N ALA A 250 -13.59 17.87 -17.41
CA ALA A 250 -14.23 18.49 -16.25
C ALA A 250 -13.68 19.88 -15.89
N GLY A 251 -12.57 20.32 -16.49
CA GLY A 251 -11.85 21.54 -16.13
C GLY A 251 -11.21 21.54 -14.73
N THR A 252 -11.26 20.42 -14.01
CA THR A 252 -10.75 20.26 -12.64
C THR A 252 -10.13 18.87 -12.45
N PRO A 253 -9.15 18.71 -11.54
CA PRO A 253 -8.52 17.41 -11.32
C PRO A 253 -9.52 16.34 -10.88
N ASN A 254 -9.56 15.21 -11.58
CA ASN A 254 -10.46 14.08 -11.30
C ASN A 254 -9.66 12.79 -11.06
N ALA A 255 -9.64 12.34 -9.80
CA ALA A 255 -8.84 11.21 -9.35
C ALA A 255 -9.55 9.84 -9.51
N PHE A 256 -10.57 9.71 -10.35
CA PHE A 256 -11.34 8.47 -10.48
C PHE A 256 -10.48 7.27 -10.90
N PHE A 257 -9.68 7.40 -11.96
CA PHE A 257 -8.80 6.33 -12.44
C PHE A 257 -7.56 6.09 -11.56
N TYR A 258 -7.39 6.91 -10.52
CA TYR A 258 -6.38 6.71 -9.49
C TYR A 258 -6.85 5.79 -8.35
N ASP A 259 -8.14 5.47 -8.28
CA ASP A 259 -8.62 4.57 -7.25
C ASP A 259 -7.93 3.21 -7.36
N TYR A 260 -7.43 2.72 -6.23
CA TYR A 260 -6.57 1.54 -6.18
C TYR A 260 -7.25 0.27 -6.66
N LEU A 261 -8.58 0.20 -6.56
CA LEU A 261 -9.36 -0.95 -7.00
C LEU A 261 -9.72 -0.87 -8.48
N THR A 262 -9.42 0.20 -9.20
CA THR A 262 -9.68 0.25 -10.65
C THR A 262 -8.85 -0.80 -11.41
N PRO A 263 -9.39 -1.39 -12.51
CA PRO A 263 -8.70 -2.44 -13.24
C PRO A 263 -7.29 -2.07 -13.71
N ASN A 264 -7.09 -0.82 -14.13
CA ASN A 264 -5.80 -0.29 -14.55
C ASN A 264 -4.76 -0.33 -13.42
N VAL A 265 -5.13 0.07 -12.20
CA VAL A 265 -4.23 0.03 -11.03
C VAL A 265 -4.02 -1.40 -10.54
N VAL A 266 -5.05 -2.25 -10.56
CA VAL A 266 -4.95 -3.68 -10.21
C VAL A 266 -3.91 -4.37 -11.08
N VAL A 267 -3.99 -4.21 -12.40
CA VAL A 267 -3.07 -4.84 -13.36
C VAL A 267 -1.64 -4.29 -13.19
N ALA A 268 -1.47 -2.99 -12.99
CA ALA A 268 -0.17 -2.38 -12.71
C ALA A 268 0.47 -2.97 -11.42
N ALA A 269 -0.31 -3.15 -10.36
CA ALA A 269 0.16 -3.75 -9.12
C ALA A 269 0.59 -5.21 -9.27
N ILE A 270 -0.17 -6.01 -10.02
CA ILE A 270 0.19 -7.40 -10.35
C ILE A 270 1.52 -7.43 -11.10
N ALA A 271 1.70 -6.53 -12.08
CA ALA A 271 2.91 -6.45 -12.88
C ALA A 271 4.14 -6.08 -12.06
N VAL A 272 4.02 -5.12 -11.13
CA VAL A 272 5.12 -4.78 -10.22
C VAL A 272 5.44 -5.95 -9.29
N PHE A 273 4.43 -6.59 -8.70
CA PHE A 273 4.63 -7.73 -7.81
C PHE A 273 5.39 -8.87 -8.51
N ILE A 274 4.92 -9.28 -9.69
CA ILE A 274 5.52 -10.37 -10.47
C ILE A 274 6.87 -9.97 -11.04
N GLY A 275 7.03 -8.75 -11.53
CA GLY A 275 8.29 -8.26 -12.09
C GLY A 275 9.41 -8.28 -11.04
N VAL A 276 9.17 -7.73 -9.86
CA VAL A 276 10.15 -7.73 -8.77
C VAL A 276 10.47 -9.15 -8.30
N ARG A 277 9.46 -10.01 -8.19
CA ARG A 277 9.67 -11.43 -7.84
C ARG A 277 10.53 -12.14 -8.88
N ALA A 278 10.19 -12.01 -10.17
CA ALA A 278 10.93 -12.62 -11.27
C ALA A 278 12.39 -12.14 -11.36
N LEU A 279 12.64 -10.85 -11.11
CA LEU A 279 13.99 -10.29 -11.05
C LEU A 279 14.79 -10.81 -9.85
N SER A 280 14.13 -10.96 -8.69
CA SER A 280 14.77 -11.46 -7.46
C SER A 280 15.06 -12.96 -7.51
N GLU A 281 14.28 -13.75 -8.25
CA GLU A 281 14.48 -15.20 -8.41
C GLU A 281 15.45 -15.56 -9.56
N ARG A 282 16.12 -14.55 -10.17
CA ARG A 282 16.99 -14.60 -11.37
C ARG A 282 16.89 -15.91 -12.18
N GLY A 283 15.97 -15.94 -13.14
CA GLY A 283 15.79 -17.09 -14.04
C GLY A 283 15.08 -18.29 -13.40
N PHE A 284 14.36 -18.08 -12.28
CA PHE A 284 13.62 -19.11 -11.55
C PHE A 284 14.52 -20.11 -10.79
N GLN A 285 15.77 -19.75 -10.50
CA GLN A 285 16.78 -20.69 -10.00
C GLN A 285 17.43 -20.31 -8.66
N ALA A 286 17.46 -19.03 -8.25
CA ALA A 286 18.05 -18.64 -6.95
C ALA A 286 17.53 -17.30 -6.39
N ASP A 287 17.45 -17.21 -5.06
CA ASP A 287 17.10 -15.99 -4.33
C ASP A 287 18.26 -14.98 -4.34
N VAL A 288 18.11 -13.88 -5.07
CA VAL A 288 19.05 -12.74 -5.05
C VAL A 288 18.71 -11.81 -3.90
N PRO A 289 19.65 -11.51 -2.97
CA PRO A 289 19.39 -10.56 -1.90
C PRO A 289 19.29 -9.12 -2.47
N PRO A 290 18.38 -8.27 -1.94
CA PRO A 290 18.33 -6.86 -2.33
C PRO A 290 19.61 -6.12 -1.93
N HIS A 291 19.89 -5.05 -2.66
CA HIS A 291 20.94 -4.09 -2.28
C HIS A 291 20.72 -3.60 -0.83
N PRO A 292 21.77 -3.41 -0.01
CA PRO A 292 21.63 -3.07 1.42
C PRO A 292 20.75 -1.85 1.71
N ILE A 293 20.83 -0.82 0.87
CA ILE A 293 19.99 0.39 0.99
C ILE A 293 18.51 0.04 0.77
N ILE A 294 18.20 -0.76 -0.27
CA ILE A 294 16.83 -1.21 -0.54
C ILE A 294 16.34 -2.06 0.64
N ALA A 295 17.17 -2.97 1.15
CA ALA A 295 16.84 -3.78 2.31
C ALA A 295 16.55 -2.93 3.57
N LEU A 296 17.31 -1.84 3.76
CA LEU A 296 17.14 -0.90 4.87
C LEU A 296 15.82 -0.12 4.74
N ILE A 297 15.54 0.46 3.56
CA ILE A 297 14.28 1.19 3.31
C ILE A 297 13.08 0.27 3.55
N GLY A 298 13.15 -0.98 3.08
CA GLY A 298 12.07 -1.96 3.26
C GLY A 298 11.83 -2.28 4.74
N LYS A 299 12.90 -2.36 5.54
CA LYS A 299 12.83 -2.53 6.99
C LYS A 299 12.24 -1.29 7.70
N LEU A 300 12.52 -0.08 7.21
CA LEU A 300 12.04 1.19 7.76
C LEU A 300 10.67 1.62 7.19
N SER A 301 10.11 0.86 6.25
CA SER A 301 8.93 1.25 5.46
C SER A 301 7.73 1.67 6.32
N PHE A 302 7.46 0.97 7.42
CA PHE A 302 6.36 1.30 8.33
C PHE A 302 6.57 2.65 9.03
N GLY A 303 7.75 2.90 9.60
CA GLY A 303 8.09 4.19 10.18
C GLY A 303 8.11 5.34 9.16
N ILE A 304 8.68 5.12 7.97
CA ILE A 304 8.65 6.12 6.88
C ILE A 304 7.20 6.46 6.53
N TYR A 305 6.33 5.46 6.43
CA TYR A 305 4.90 5.66 6.14
C TYR A 305 4.22 6.56 7.20
N LEU A 306 4.55 6.41 8.48
CA LEU A 306 3.94 7.21 9.54
C LEU A 306 4.48 8.64 9.61
N VAL A 307 5.77 8.82 9.30
CA VAL A 307 6.48 10.10 9.49
C VAL A 307 6.40 11.00 8.25
N HIS A 308 6.37 10.45 7.03
CA HIS A 308 6.52 11.27 5.80
C HIS A 308 5.56 12.46 5.67
N PRO A 309 4.28 12.40 6.13
CA PRO A 309 3.36 13.54 6.04
C PRO A 309 3.77 14.71 6.91
N PHE A 310 4.52 14.47 8.00
CA PHE A 310 5.11 15.55 8.80
C PHE A 310 6.10 16.37 7.98
N PHE A 311 7.01 15.74 7.23
CA PHE A 311 7.98 16.46 6.40
C PHE A 311 7.30 17.16 5.23
N GLN A 312 6.29 16.53 4.63
CA GLN A 312 5.46 17.19 3.62
C GLN A 312 4.79 18.45 4.19
N TRP A 313 4.15 18.34 5.35
CA TRP A 313 3.52 19.47 6.04
C TRP A 313 4.53 20.56 6.39
N LEU A 314 5.72 20.18 6.89
CA LEU A 314 6.78 21.10 7.29
C LEU A 314 7.27 21.91 6.08
N TYR A 315 7.56 21.26 4.96
CA TYR A 315 8.04 21.92 3.75
C TYR A 315 6.99 22.85 3.14
N GLN A 316 5.71 22.51 3.26
CA GLN A 316 4.62 23.39 2.86
C GLN A 316 4.56 24.69 3.69
N GLN A 317 5.06 24.72 4.93
CA GLN A 317 5.14 25.95 5.72
C GLN A 317 6.17 26.96 5.17
N PHE A 318 7.09 26.49 4.33
CA PHE A 318 8.14 27.30 3.70
C PHE A 318 7.95 27.42 2.18
N ASP A 319 6.74 27.13 1.67
CA ASP A 319 6.42 27.09 0.23
C ASP A 319 7.31 26.15 -0.61
N PHE A 320 8.01 25.21 0.05
CA PHE A 320 8.84 24.22 -0.63
C PHE A 320 7.95 23.06 -1.14
N THR A 321 7.43 23.24 -2.36
CA THR A 321 6.48 22.33 -3.02
C THR A 321 6.99 21.91 -4.42
N ALA A 322 6.27 21.06 -5.15
CA ALA A 322 6.71 20.64 -6.50
C ALA A 322 6.73 21.78 -7.55
N ALA A 323 6.50 23.04 -7.14
CA ALA A 323 6.61 24.23 -7.99
C ALA A 323 7.97 24.98 -7.87
N PHE A 324 8.91 24.56 -7.01
CA PHE A 324 10.17 25.32 -6.81
C PHE A 324 11.13 25.28 -8.02
N ALA A 325 10.93 24.34 -8.95
CA ALA A 325 11.72 24.09 -10.15
C ALA A 325 10.80 23.42 -11.20
N PRO A 326 11.25 23.18 -12.45
CA PRO A 326 10.45 22.42 -13.42
C PRO A 326 9.93 21.12 -12.80
N THR A 327 8.64 20.83 -12.97
CA THR A 327 7.93 19.76 -12.24
C THR A 327 8.61 18.39 -12.37
N ILE A 328 9.21 18.13 -13.53
CA ILE A 328 9.96 16.89 -13.82
C ILE A 328 11.20 16.70 -12.92
N ILE A 329 11.76 17.79 -12.40
CA ILE A 329 12.91 17.76 -11.50
C ILE A 329 12.45 17.90 -10.04
N SER A 330 11.49 18.79 -9.78
CA SER A 330 11.05 19.11 -8.43
C SER A 330 10.40 17.92 -7.72
N VAL A 331 9.61 17.09 -8.41
CA VAL A 331 8.94 15.93 -7.80
C VAL A 331 9.94 14.89 -7.28
N PRO A 332 10.93 14.41 -8.07
CA PRO A 332 11.97 13.53 -7.55
C PRO A 332 12.78 14.14 -6.41
N LEU A 333 13.16 15.41 -6.51
CA LEU A 333 13.93 16.10 -5.46
C LEU A 333 13.13 16.23 -4.16
N LEU A 334 11.86 16.61 -4.23
CA LEU A 334 10.96 16.69 -3.08
C LEU A 334 10.73 15.31 -2.48
N THR A 335 10.60 14.27 -3.31
CA THR A 335 10.51 12.88 -2.86
C THR A 335 11.73 12.50 -2.02
N LEU A 336 12.95 12.82 -2.48
CA LEU A 336 14.18 12.57 -1.71
C LEU A 336 14.25 13.41 -0.43
N ALA A 337 13.87 14.69 -0.53
CA ALA A 337 13.82 15.61 0.60
C ALA A 337 12.87 15.12 1.69
N ILE A 338 11.77 14.44 1.34
CA ILE A 338 10.85 13.85 2.32
C ILE A 338 11.35 12.47 2.79
N LEU A 339 11.79 11.61 1.86
CA LEU A 339 12.14 10.21 2.13
C LEU A 339 13.35 10.09 3.06
N VAL A 340 14.41 10.85 2.82
CA VAL A 340 15.66 10.76 3.58
C VAL A 340 15.45 11.09 5.06
N PRO A 341 14.90 12.26 5.45
CA PRO A 341 14.69 12.56 6.85
C PRO A 341 13.60 11.67 7.47
N SER A 342 12.59 11.23 6.71
CA SER A 342 11.63 10.22 7.17
C SER A 342 12.32 8.90 7.54
N ALA A 343 13.27 8.44 6.72
CA ALA A 343 14.05 7.24 7.00
C ALA A 343 14.98 7.44 8.20
N CYS A 344 15.59 8.62 8.36
CA CYS A 344 16.39 8.95 9.53
C CYS A 344 15.56 8.90 10.82
N VAL A 345 14.39 9.55 10.85
CA VAL A 345 13.49 9.52 12.01
C VAL A 345 12.98 8.11 12.28
N ALA A 346 12.55 7.38 11.25
CA ALA A 346 12.12 5.99 11.39
C ALA A 346 13.24 5.11 11.98
N TRP A 347 14.48 5.29 11.54
CA TRP A 347 15.64 4.59 12.08
C TRP A 347 15.91 4.93 13.54
N LEU A 348 15.79 6.21 13.93
CA LEU A 348 15.93 6.66 15.32
C LEU A 348 14.83 6.07 16.21
N LEU A 349 13.57 6.10 15.75
CA LEU A 349 12.44 5.53 16.46
C LEU A 349 12.62 4.03 16.71
N GLN A 350 13.16 3.28 15.74
CA GLN A 350 13.43 1.85 15.90
C GLN A 350 14.46 1.54 17.00
N ARG A 351 15.26 2.52 17.43
CA ARG A 351 16.23 2.37 18.53
C ARG A 351 15.60 2.51 19.92
N ILE A 352 14.38 3.03 20.02
CA ILE A 352 13.70 3.21 21.30
C ILE A 352 13.28 1.83 21.85
N PRO A 353 13.78 1.39 23.01
CA PRO A 353 13.48 0.06 23.56
C PRO A 353 11.97 -0.14 23.75
N LYS A 354 11.46 -1.32 23.37
CA LYS A 354 10.06 -1.78 23.47
C LYS A 354 9.04 -0.99 22.62
N PHE A 355 9.19 0.33 22.44
CA PHE A 355 8.26 1.17 21.69
C PHE A 355 8.59 1.27 20.21
N GLY A 356 9.88 1.26 19.84
CA GLY A 356 10.32 1.45 18.46
C GLY A 356 9.72 0.43 17.48
N SER A 357 9.58 -0.82 17.90
CA SER A 357 8.96 -1.86 17.07
C SER A 357 7.45 -1.70 16.87
N TYR A 358 6.78 -0.92 17.71
CA TYR A 358 5.35 -0.63 17.59
C TYR A 358 5.08 0.60 16.72
N ILE A 359 6.00 1.57 16.69
CA ILE A 359 5.79 2.89 16.08
C ILE A 359 6.67 3.18 14.85
N SER A 360 7.53 2.25 14.43
CA SER A 360 8.43 2.41 13.27
C SER A 360 8.88 1.11 12.61
#